data_AF-A0A7C6DKI9-F1
#
_entry.id   AF-A0A7C6DKI9-F1
#
_cell.length_a   1.000
_cell.length_b   1.000
_cell.length_c   1.000
_cell.angle_alpha   90.00
_cell.angle_beta   90.00
_cell.angle_gamma   90.00
#
_symmetry.space_group_name_H-M   'P 1'
#
loop_
_entity.id
_entity.type
_entity.pdbx_description
1 polymer ?
#
loop_
_entity_poly.entity_id
_entity_poly.type
_entity_poly.pdbx_seq_one_letter_code
_entity_poly.pdbx_strand_id
1 'polypeptide(L)'
;MGAATTAHGGWPKWLHPSAWAYRSTTSRDYRLDLLRGFLVLMMIVDHIGGDSFLTLITGKNQFLVSAAEGFVFVSGALLGIVYGGRIRRIGLSAGIRLVLRRAAVLYFATAALTLTFVALLLFTEVPIWMDRQSGLGVDAPWKALVGTLTMHYTYHGTDMLIIYVFMVAASPLALYALTKGRWAYVLIGRWT
;
A
#
# COMPACT_ATOMS: atom_id res chain seq x y z
N MET A 1 63.52 31.55 -4.74
CA MET A 1 62.53 31.66 -3.65
C MET A 1 61.19 31.14 -4.17
N GLY A 2 60.50 30.37 -3.33
CA GLY A 2 59.67 29.23 -3.73
C GLY A 2 58.23 29.52 -4.14
N ALA A 3 57.81 28.70 -5.11
CA ALA A 3 56.48 28.17 -5.43
C ALA A 3 55.23 29.04 -5.22
N ALA A 4 54.62 29.38 -6.36
CA ALA A 4 53.23 29.82 -6.47
C ALA A 4 52.27 28.72 -6.00
N THR A 5 51.45 29.04 -5.01
CA THR A 5 50.32 28.24 -4.53
C THR A 5 49.20 28.26 -5.56
N THR A 6 49.01 27.16 -6.30
CA THR A 6 47.82 26.96 -7.14
C THR A 6 46.64 26.54 -6.26
N ALA A 7 45.75 27.50 -5.98
CA ALA A 7 44.47 27.25 -5.35
C ALA A 7 43.58 26.43 -6.30
N HIS A 8 43.52 25.12 -6.11
CA HIS A 8 42.51 24.28 -6.76
C HIS A 8 41.16 24.52 -6.09
N GLY A 9 40.44 25.53 -6.57
CA GLY A 9 39.02 25.79 -6.27
C GLY A 9 38.11 24.72 -6.89
N GLY A 10 38.30 23.46 -6.49
CA GLY A 10 37.36 22.38 -6.81
C GLY A 10 36.16 22.49 -5.88
N TRP A 11 34.95 22.48 -6.45
CA TRP A 11 33.72 22.40 -5.68
C TRP A 11 33.80 21.23 -4.67
N PRO A 12 33.39 21.43 -3.41
CA PRO A 12 33.35 20.37 -2.43
C PRO A 12 32.66 19.12 -2.98
N LYS A 13 33.23 17.93 -2.75
CA LYS A 13 32.73 16.67 -3.34
C LYS A 13 31.26 16.37 -3.02
N TRP A 14 30.69 16.95 -1.96
CA TRP A 14 29.28 16.85 -1.58
C TRP A 14 28.32 17.76 -2.37
N LEU A 15 28.86 18.71 -3.16
CA LEU A 15 28.11 19.55 -4.11
C LEU A 15 28.07 18.96 -5.53
N HIS A 16 28.77 17.86 -5.77
CA HIS A 16 28.72 17.20 -7.07
C HIS A 16 27.33 16.55 -7.25
N PRO A 17 26.60 16.76 -8.36
CA PRO A 17 25.30 16.13 -8.60
C PRO A 17 25.34 14.59 -8.51
N SER A 18 26.50 13.99 -8.80
CA SER A 18 26.75 12.55 -8.66
C SER A 18 26.92 12.07 -7.21
N ALA A 19 27.13 12.98 -6.25
CA ALA A 19 27.09 12.68 -4.81
C ALA A 19 25.65 12.56 -4.30
N TRP A 20 24.71 13.25 -4.96
CA TRP A 20 23.27 13.17 -4.69
C TRP A 20 22.60 12.13 -5.59
N ALA A 21 23.30 11.64 -6.60
CA ALA A 21 22.84 10.54 -7.42
C ALA A 21 22.68 9.29 -6.56
N TYR A 22 21.44 8.81 -6.52
CA TYR A 22 21.06 7.61 -5.81
C TYR A 22 21.79 6.40 -6.39
N ARG A 23 22.73 5.84 -5.62
CA ARG A 23 23.40 4.58 -5.97
C ARG A 23 22.57 3.40 -5.48
N SER A 24 21.80 2.77 -6.36
CA SER A 24 21.17 1.48 -6.06
C SER A 24 22.23 0.37 -6.07
N THR A 25 22.82 0.09 -4.91
CA THR A 25 23.77 -1.02 -4.72
C THR A 25 23.08 -2.37 -4.51
N THR A 26 21.74 -2.41 -4.46
CA THR A 26 20.94 -3.59 -4.12
C THR A 26 19.83 -3.83 -5.16
N SER A 27 19.37 -5.08 -5.32
CA SER A 27 18.25 -5.48 -6.19
C SER A 27 16.88 -4.86 -5.80
N ARG A 28 16.82 -3.99 -4.78
CA ARG A 28 15.61 -3.42 -4.19
C ARG A 28 15.61 -1.91 -4.35
N ASP A 29 14.59 -1.38 -5.03
CA ASP A 29 14.43 0.05 -5.24
C ASP A 29 13.88 0.76 -3.99
N TYR A 30 14.76 1.42 -3.21
CA TYR A 30 14.34 2.18 -2.03
C TYR A 30 13.43 3.37 -2.36
N ARG A 31 13.46 3.87 -3.61
CA ARG A 31 12.55 4.95 -4.08
C ARG A 31 11.09 4.52 -4.01
N LEU A 32 10.80 3.29 -4.43
CA LEU A 32 9.45 2.74 -4.43
C LEU A 32 9.00 2.40 -3.00
N ASP A 33 9.93 2.01 -2.12
CA ASP A 33 9.63 1.82 -0.71
C ASP A 33 9.35 3.15 0.02
N LEU A 34 10.12 4.20 -0.27
CA LEU A 34 9.88 5.54 0.27
C LEU A 34 8.52 6.06 -0.19
N LEU A 35 8.21 5.95 -1.48
CA LEU A 35 6.92 6.36 -2.04
C LEU A 35 5.76 5.60 -1.38
N ARG A 36 5.90 4.29 -1.19
CA ARG A 36 4.89 3.48 -0.52
C ARG A 36 4.69 3.92 0.94
N GLY A 37 5.79 4.17 1.67
CA GLY A 37 5.74 4.65 3.04
C GLY A 37 5.11 6.04 3.15
N PHE A 38 5.43 6.94 2.21
CA PHE A 38 4.85 8.27 2.12
C PHE A 38 3.32 8.21 1.90
N LEU A 39 2.85 7.33 1.03
CA LEU A 39 1.41 7.16 0.79
C LEU A 39 0.68 6.62 2.02
N VAL A 40 1.30 5.71 2.79
CA VAL A 40 0.75 5.25 4.09
C VAL A 40 0.69 6.40 5.09
N LEU A 41 1.72 7.24 5.17
CA LEU A 41 1.71 8.41 6.03
C LEU A 41 0.58 9.37 5.65
N MET A 42 0.38 9.63 4.35
CA MET A 42 -0.72 10.45 3.88
C MET A 42 -2.08 9.88 4.28
N MET A 43 -2.29 8.56 4.10
CA MET A 43 -3.52 7.89 4.55
C MET A 43 -3.76 8.06 6.06
N ILE A 44 -2.71 7.94 6.90
CA ILE A 44 -2.82 8.14 8.35
C ILE A 44 -3.22 9.58 8.66
N VAL A 45 -2.58 10.57 8.03
CA VAL A 45 -2.89 11.99 8.24
C VAL A 45 -4.33 12.30 7.83
N ASP A 46 -4.78 11.80 6.69
CA ASP A 46 -6.15 11.97 6.20
C ASP A 46 -7.19 11.35 7.16
N HIS A 47 -6.84 10.25 7.84
CA HIS A 47 -7.73 9.54 8.77
C HIS A 47 -7.62 9.97 10.24
N ILE A 48 -6.64 10.78 10.65
CA ILE A 48 -6.56 11.24 12.06
C ILE A 48 -7.34 12.54 12.28
N GLY A 49 -7.84 13.18 11.22
CA GLY A 49 -8.94 14.14 11.30
C GLY A 49 -8.71 15.28 12.30
N GLY A 50 -7.76 16.16 12.01
CA GLY A 50 -7.58 17.43 12.71
C GLY A 50 -7.03 18.46 11.76
N ASP A 51 -7.47 19.72 11.85
CA ASP A 51 -6.90 20.82 11.06
C ASP A 51 -5.46 21.06 11.54
N SER A 52 -4.53 20.36 10.90
CA SER A 52 -3.11 20.42 11.18
C SER A 52 -2.37 21.03 10.00
N PHE A 53 -1.19 21.59 10.23
CA PHE A 53 -0.33 22.07 9.14
C PHE A 53 -0.04 20.96 8.10
N LEU A 54 0.00 19.70 8.56
CA LEU A 54 0.21 18.52 7.71
C LEU A 54 -0.95 18.23 6.73
N THR A 55 -2.18 18.65 7.04
CA THR A 55 -3.32 18.52 6.12
C THR A 55 -3.19 19.43 4.89
N LEU A 56 -2.43 20.54 4.97
CA LEU A 56 -2.15 21.41 3.83
C LEU A 56 -1.15 20.76 2.85
N ILE A 57 -0.19 19.99 3.36
CA ILE A 57 0.79 19.24 2.56
C ILE A 57 0.17 17.97 1.98
N THR A 58 -0.71 17.32 2.76
CA THR A 58 -1.35 16.04 2.40
C THR A 58 -2.60 16.24 1.55
N GLY A 59 -3.14 17.46 1.50
CA GLY A 59 -4.28 17.82 0.68
C GLY A 59 -5.62 17.38 1.23
N LYS A 60 -5.69 16.70 2.40
CA LYS A 60 -6.95 16.28 3.06
C LYS A 60 -7.89 15.55 2.10
N ASN A 61 -7.33 14.62 1.30
CA ASN A 61 -8.02 13.92 0.21
C ASN A 61 -8.66 14.84 -0.87
N GLN A 62 -8.24 16.09 -1.01
CA GLN A 62 -8.71 17.04 -2.03
C GLN A 62 -7.83 17.08 -3.29
N PHE A 63 -6.77 16.28 -3.32
CA PHE A 63 -6.01 16.06 -4.54
C PHE A 63 -6.81 15.23 -5.56
N LEU A 64 -6.50 15.38 -6.84
CA LEU A 64 -7.16 14.63 -7.94
C LEU A 64 -7.03 13.10 -7.81
N VAL A 65 -6.01 12.63 -7.08
CA VAL A 65 -5.77 11.22 -6.78
C VAL A 65 -5.61 11.08 -5.28
N SER A 66 -6.39 10.21 -4.67
CA SER A 66 -6.30 9.93 -3.23
C SER A 66 -5.00 9.22 -2.88
N ALA A 67 -4.53 9.39 -1.64
CA ALA A 67 -3.36 8.66 -1.13
C ALA A 67 -3.54 7.13 -1.23
N ALA A 68 -4.78 6.65 -1.06
CA ALA A 68 -5.13 5.24 -1.17
C ALA A 68 -4.99 4.72 -2.61
N GLU A 69 -5.50 5.43 -3.61
CA GLU A 69 -5.37 5.05 -5.01
C GLU A 69 -3.90 5.01 -5.44
N GLY A 70 -3.12 6.03 -5.03
CA GLY A 70 -1.68 6.05 -5.24
C GLY A 70 -0.98 4.84 -4.62
N PHE A 71 -1.33 4.49 -3.38
CA PHE A 71 -0.76 3.34 -2.68
C PHE A 71 -1.04 2.03 -3.41
N VAL A 72 -2.29 1.82 -3.83
CA VAL A 72 -2.72 0.62 -4.55
C VAL A 72 -1.98 0.51 -5.89
N PHE A 73 -1.88 1.61 -6.65
CA PHE A 73 -1.19 1.64 -7.93
C PHE A 73 0.30 1.29 -7.79
N VAL A 74 1.03 1.98 -6.91
CA VAL A 74 2.46 1.77 -6.68
C VAL A 74 2.73 0.35 -6.18
N SER A 75 1.90 -0.14 -5.26
CA SER A 75 2.02 -1.50 -4.72
C SER A 75 1.75 -2.58 -5.78
N GLY A 76 0.77 -2.36 -6.67
CA GLY A 76 0.48 -3.26 -7.79
C GLY A 76 1.62 -3.31 -8.81
N ALA A 77 2.16 -2.16 -9.19
CA ALA A 77 3.32 -2.07 -10.08
C ALA A 77 4.55 -2.79 -9.50
N LEU A 78 4.84 -2.56 -8.21
CA LEU A 78 5.95 -3.23 -7.52
C LEU A 78 5.73 -4.75 -7.44
N LEU A 79 4.49 -5.20 -7.20
CA LEU A 79 4.15 -6.61 -7.22
C LEU A 79 4.47 -7.23 -8.59
N GLY A 80 4.07 -6.58 -9.68
CA GLY A 80 4.37 -7.01 -11.04
C GLY A 80 5.86 -7.12 -11.33
N ILE A 81 6.65 -6.11 -10.96
CA ILE A 81 8.11 -6.09 -11.18
C ILE A 81 8.79 -7.20 -10.39
N VAL A 82 8.49 -7.32 -9.09
CA VAL A 82 9.15 -8.26 -8.18
C VAL A 82 8.72 -9.69 -8.45
N TYR A 83 7.41 -9.96 -8.48
CA TYR A 83 6.89 -11.31 -8.67
C TYR A 83 6.96 -11.76 -10.12
N GLY A 84 6.90 -10.86 -11.10
CA GLY A 84 7.14 -11.19 -12.50
C GLY A 84 8.58 -11.70 -12.72
N GLY A 85 9.58 -11.01 -12.17
CA GLY A 85 10.97 -11.48 -12.18
C GLY A 85 11.19 -12.77 -11.39
N ARG A 86 10.40 -13.01 -10.33
CA ARG A 86 10.47 -14.24 -9.54
C ARG A 86 9.83 -15.42 -10.27
N ILE A 87 8.65 -15.26 -10.85
CA ILE A 87 7.93 -16.27 -11.64
C ILE A 87 8.80 -16.80 -12.78
N ARG A 88 9.56 -15.92 -13.46
CA ARG A 88 10.51 -16.35 -14.50
C ARG A 88 11.64 -17.25 -13.99
N ARG A 89 12.00 -17.15 -12.71
CA ARG A 89 13.09 -17.91 -12.09
C ARG A 89 12.63 -19.20 -11.41
N ILE A 90 11.50 -19.18 -10.71
CA ILE A 90 11.02 -20.31 -9.88
C ILE A 90 9.78 -21.01 -10.45
N GLY A 91 9.28 -20.55 -11.60
CA GLY A 91 8.06 -21.05 -12.22
C GLY A 91 6.78 -20.36 -11.74
N LEU A 92 5.76 -20.44 -12.58
CA LEU A 92 4.45 -19.78 -12.39
C LEU A 92 3.73 -20.25 -11.12
N SER A 93 3.66 -21.57 -10.90
CA SER A 93 2.93 -22.14 -9.75
C SER A 93 3.52 -21.71 -8.40
N ALA A 94 4.86 -21.74 -8.29
CA ALA A 94 5.57 -21.29 -7.09
C ALA A 94 5.43 -19.77 -6.87
N GLY A 95 5.50 -18.98 -7.93
CA GLY A 95 5.28 -17.53 -7.86
C GLY A 95 3.86 -17.15 -7.44
N ILE A 96 2.84 -17.77 -8.04
CA ILE A 96 1.43 -17.59 -7.67
C ILE A 96 1.20 -17.93 -6.19
N ARG A 97 1.76 -19.04 -5.71
CA ARG A 97 1.63 -19.45 -4.30
C ARG A 97 2.19 -18.39 -3.34
N LEU A 98 3.30 -17.75 -3.68
CA LEU A 98 3.87 -16.68 -2.85
C LEU A 98 2.97 -15.43 -2.81
N VAL A 99 2.33 -15.09 -3.93
CA VAL A 99 1.38 -13.97 -4.00
C VAL A 99 0.12 -14.29 -3.19
N LEU A 100 -0.44 -15.48 -3.34
CA LEU A 100 -1.62 -15.91 -2.58
C LEU A 100 -1.35 -15.99 -1.08
N ARG A 101 -0.17 -16.44 -0.66
CA ARG A 101 0.24 -16.40 0.76
C ARG A 101 0.24 -14.96 1.28
N ARG A 102 0.72 -14.00 0.49
CA ARG A 102 0.68 -12.59 0.86
C ARG A 102 -0.74 -12.06 0.94
N ALA A 103 -1.60 -12.42 -0.02
CA ALA A 103 -3.02 -12.08 0.02
C ALA A 103 -3.68 -12.61 1.31
N ALA A 104 -3.40 -13.86 1.68
CA ALA A 104 -3.92 -14.47 2.91
C ALA A 104 -3.44 -13.74 4.16
N VAL A 105 -2.15 -13.40 4.26
CA VAL A 105 -1.62 -12.62 5.39
C VAL A 105 -2.33 -11.27 5.50
N LEU A 106 -2.52 -10.57 4.38
CA LEU A 106 -3.22 -9.28 4.38
C LEU A 106 -4.69 -9.43 4.76
N TYR A 107 -5.36 -10.49 4.29
CA TYR A 107 -6.74 -10.80 4.64
C TYR A 107 -6.88 -11.03 6.15
N PHE A 108 -6.07 -11.90 6.74
CA PHE A 108 -6.12 -12.17 8.18
C PHE A 108 -5.72 -10.96 9.01
N ALA A 109 -4.73 -10.17 8.57
CA ALA A 109 -4.35 -8.93 9.23
C ALA A 109 -5.52 -7.92 9.21
N THR A 110 -6.21 -7.80 8.08
CA THR A 110 -7.38 -6.91 7.96
C THR A 110 -8.51 -7.39 8.86
N ALA A 111 -8.85 -8.68 8.80
CA ALA A 111 -9.91 -9.26 9.64
C ALA A 111 -9.59 -9.13 11.15
N ALA A 112 -8.34 -9.37 11.55
CA ALA A 112 -7.90 -9.20 12.94
C ALA A 112 -7.99 -7.74 13.38
N LEU A 113 -7.60 -6.79 12.52
CA LEU A 113 -7.68 -5.37 12.82
C LEU A 113 -9.14 -4.92 12.96
N THR A 114 -10.01 -5.32 12.03
CA THR A 114 -11.45 -5.02 12.10
C THR A 114 -12.08 -5.61 13.35
N LEU A 115 -11.77 -6.87 13.69
CA LEU A 115 -12.26 -7.51 14.92
C LEU A 115 -11.77 -6.80 16.19
N THR A 116 -10.53 -6.31 16.17
CA THR A 116 -9.97 -5.52 17.28
C THR A 116 -10.75 -4.22 17.46
N PHE A 117 -11.09 -3.51 16.38
CA PHE A 117 -11.91 -2.30 16.45
C PHE A 117 -13.34 -2.60 16.94
N VAL A 118 -13.95 -3.69 16.47
CA VAL A 118 -15.27 -4.14 16.96
C VAL A 118 -15.22 -4.46 18.46
N ALA A 119 -14.18 -5.16 18.92
CA ALA A 119 -13.99 -5.44 20.34
C ALA A 119 -13.84 -4.16 21.15
N LEU A 120 -13.01 -3.21 20.70
CA LEU A 120 -12.84 -1.91 21.37
C LEU A 120 -14.18 -1.15 21.50
N LEU A 121 -15.02 -1.17 20.46
CA LEU A 121 -16.35 -0.56 20.47
C LEU A 121 -17.33 -1.24 21.46
N LEU A 122 -17.25 -2.57 21.58
CA LEU A 122 -18.12 -3.33 22.49
C LEU A 122 -17.69 -3.17 23.96
N PHE A 123 -16.39 -3.12 24.22
CA PHE A 123 -15.83 -3.07 25.59
C PHE A 123 -15.54 -1.65 26.09
N THR A 124 -15.63 -0.63 25.24
CA THR A 124 -15.35 0.78 25.60
C THR A 124 -16.46 1.70 25.10
N GLU A 125 -16.86 2.70 25.88
CA GLU A 125 -17.86 3.70 25.48
C GLU A 125 -17.29 4.84 24.62
N VAL A 126 -16.05 4.72 24.13
CA VAL A 126 -15.44 5.77 23.32
C VAL A 126 -16.04 5.71 21.90
N PRO A 127 -16.69 6.78 21.42
CA PRO A 127 -17.16 6.86 20.04
C PRO A 127 -15.95 7.09 19.12
N ILE A 128 -15.18 6.02 18.87
CA ILE A 128 -14.08 6.06 17.92
C ILE A 128 -14.67 5.85 16.53
N TRP A 129 -14.95 6.95 15.84
CA TRP A 129 -15.18 6.98 14.38
C TRP A 129 -16.33 6.10 13.89
N MET A 130 -17.24 5.72 14.80
CA MET A 130 -18.42 4.94 14.52
C MET A 130 -19.53 5.37 15.48
N ASP A 131 -20.73 5.57 14.96
CA ASP A 131 -21.90 5.74 15.79
C ASP A 131 -22.45 4.35 16.17
N ARG A 132 -22.72 4.11 17.46
CA ARG A 132 -23.27 2.83 17.96
C ARG A 132 -24.61 2.49 17.28
N GLN A 133 -25.28 3.49 16.72
CA GLN A 133 -26.51 3.36 15.95
C GLN A 133 -26.36 2.69 14.57
N SER A 134 -25.14 2.46 14.08
CA SER A 134 -24.89 1.79 12.78
C SER A 134 -25.27 0.29 12.75
N GLY A 135 -25.81 -0.27 13.84
CA GLY A 135 -26.38 -1.63 13.84
C GLY A 135 -25.33 -2.74 13.74
N LEU A 136 -24.08 -2.46 14.14
CA LEU A 136 -22.93 -3.35 14.07
C LEU A 136 -23.00 -4.49 15.10
N GLY A 137 -23.98 -5.37 14.96
CA GLY A 137 -24.06 -6.62 15.73
C GLY A 137 -24.02 -6.42 17.24
N VAL A 138 -24.45 -5.24 17.75
CA VAL A 138 -24.60 -4.96 19.18
C VAL A 138 -25.51 -6.01 19.83
N ASP A 139 -26.45 -6.54 19.03
CA ASP A 139 -27.41 -7.56 19.44
C ASP A 139 -26.85 -9.00 19.37
N ALA A 140 -25.75 -9.25 18.63
CA ALA A 140 -25.19 -10.59 18.47
C ALA A 140 -23.71 -10.57 17.99
N PRO A 141 -22.72 -10.88 18.86
CA PRO A 141 -21.29 -10.88 18.51
C PRO A 141 -20.93 -11.89 17.40
N TRP A 142 -21.69 -12.97 17.26
CA TRP A 142 -21.52 -13.92 16.14
C TRP A 142 -21.80 -13.28 14.77
N LYS A 143 -22.82 -12.40 14.66
CA LYS A 143 -23.12 -11.70 13.40
C LYS A 143 -22.02 -10.71 13.05
N ALA A 144 -21.44 -10.04 14.04
CA ALA A 144 -20.28 -9.17 13.85
C ALA A 144 -19.05 -9.96 13.39
N LEU A 145 -18.79 -11.13 13.99
CA LEU A 145 -17.70 -12.02 13.57
C LEU A 145 -17.89 -12.51 12.13
N VAL A 146 -19.08 -13.05 11.81
CA VAL A 146 -19.38 -13.54 10.45
C VAL A 146 -19.32 -12.41 9.45
N GLY A 147 -19.95 -11.26 9.71
CA GLY A 147 -19.92 -10.15 8.77
C GLY A 147 -18.52 -9.53 8.61
N THR A 148 -17.68 -9.54 9.65
CA THR A 148 -16.26 -9.14 9.53
C THR A 148 -15.47 -10.14 8.68
N LEU A 149 -15.65 -11.44 8.91
CA LEU A 149 -14.98 -12.49 8.15
C LEU A 149 -15.45 -12.54 6.69
N THR A 150 -16.73 -12.26 6.46
CA THR A 150 -17.32 -12.15 5.12
C THR A 150 -17.06 -10.79 4.47
N MET A 151 -16.31 -9.89 5.12
CA MET A 151 -16.02 -8.51 4.67
C MET A 151 -17.28 -7.66 4.38
N HIS A 152 -18.42 -8.00 4.97
CA HIS A 152 -19.65 -7.22 4.90
C HIS A 152 -19.68 -6.09 5.94
N TYR A 153 -18.96 -6.27 7.05
CA TYR A 153 -18.74 -5.22 8.04
C TYR A 153 -17.30 -4.77 7.99
N THR A 154 -17.11 -3.48 7.76
CA THR A 154 -15.79 -2.89 7.65
C THR A 154 -15.74 -1.60 8.44
N TYR A 155 -14.61 -1.41 9.12
CA TYR A 155 -14.28 -0.16 9.79
C TYR A 155 -13.79 0.84 8.74
N HIS A 156 -14.15 2.12 8.85
CA HIS A 156 -13.88 3.11 7.78
C HIS A 156 -12.39 3.17 7.37
N GLY A 157 -11.46 2.97 8.32
CA GLY A 157 -10.02 2.89 8.03
C GLY A 157 -9.53 1.56 7.43
N THR A 158 -10.32 0.48 7.52
CA THR A 158 -9.99 -0.84 6.95
C THR A 158 -10.57 -1.07 5.55
N ASP A 159 -11.53 -0.27 5.11
CA ASP A 159 -12.16 -0.35 3.77
C ASP A 159 -11.13 -0.38 2.64
N MET A 160 -10.13 0.49 2.70
CA MET A 160 -9.05 0.54 1.71
C MET A 160 -8.14 -0.71 1.76
N LEU A 161 -7.95 -1.30 2.94
CA LEU A 161 -7.18 -2.53 3.12
C LEU A 161 -7.87 -3.73 2.47
N ILE A 162 -9.21 -3.76 2.51
CA ILE A 162 -10.03 -4.78 1.86
C ILE A 162 -9.85 -4.76 0.34
N ILE A 163 -9.97 -3.58 -0.26
CA ILE A 163 -9.76 -3.41 -1.71
C ILE A 163 -8.36 -3.87 -2.08
N TYR A 164 -7.36 -3.53 -1.27
CA TYR A 164 -5.99 -3.98 -1.47
C TYR A 164 -5.85 -5.51 -1.40
N VAL A 165 -6.48 -6.18 -0.42
CA VAL A 165 -6.52 -7.64 -0.33
C VAL A 165 -7.12 -8.24 -1.61
N PHE A 166 -8.25 -7.72 -2.07
CA PHE A 166 -8.89 -8.19 -3.30
C PHE A 166 -8.00 -7.99 -4.53
N MET A 167 -7.34 -6.84 -4.67
CA MET A 167 -6.43 -6.60 -5.79
C MET A 167 -5.21 -7.52 -5.74
N VAL A 168 -4.64 -7.77 -4.56
CA VAL A 168 -3.52 -8.72 -4.41
C VAL A 168 -3.99 -10.15 -4.66
N ALA A 169 -5.21 -10.52 -4.26
CA ALA A 169 -5.80 -11.83 -4.53
C ALA A 169 -6.13 -12.04 -6.02
N ALA A 170 -6.50 -10.98 -6.75
CA ALA A 170 -6.73 -10.99 -8.19
C ALA A 170 -5.42 -10.94 -9.00
N SER A 171 -4.34 -10.43 -8.41
CA SER A 171 -3.05 -10.27 -9.09
C SER A 171 -2.41 -11.55 -9.68
N PRO A 172 -2.59 -12.77 -9.13
CA PRO A 172 -2.14 -13.99 -9.80
C PRO A 172 -2.77 -14.19 -11.18
N LEU A 173 -4.02 -13.77 -11.36
CA LEU A 173 -4.72 -13.82 -12.64
C LEU A 173 -4.07 -12.84 -13.64
N ALA A 174 -3.77 -11.63 -13.18
CA ALA A 174 -3.05 -10.63 -13.97
C ALA A 174 -1.64 -11.12 -14.34
N LEU A 175 -0.90 -11.69 -13.38
CA LEU A 175 0.44 -12.25 -13.60
C LEU A 175 0.40 -13.44 -14.57
N TYR A 176 -0.61 -14.30 -14.47
CA TYR A 176 -0.82 -15.39 -15.42
C TYR A 176 -1.05 -14.84 -16.84
N ALA A 177 -1.94 -13.86 -17.01
CA ALA A 177 -2.20 -13.22 -18.29
C ALA A 177 -0.94 -12.56 -18.89
N LEU A 178 -0.14 -11.89 -18.07
CA LEU A 178 1.16 -11.32 -18.46
C LEU A 178 2.14 -12.38 -18.96
N THR A 179 2.24 -13.54 -18.28
CA THR A 179 3.15 -14.62 -18.71
C THR A 179 2.73 -15.30 -20.02
N LYS A 180 1.44 -15.23 -20.38
CA LYS A 180 0.90 -15.78 -21.64
C LYS A 180 0.93 -14.78 -22.81
N GLY A 181 1.57 -13.62 -22.65
CA GLY A 181 1.60 -12.58 -23.68
C GLY A 181 0.25 -11.89 -23.89
N ARG A 182 -0.71 -12.10 -22.99
CA ARG A 182 -2.08 -11.53 -23.04
C ARG A 182 -2.14 -10.20 -22.29
N TRP A 183 -1.11 -9.38 -22.40
CA TRP A 183 -1.04 -8.05 -21.77
C TRP A 183 -2.20 -7.14 -22.22
N ALA A 184 -2.68 -7.34 -23.45
CA ALA A 184 -3.86 -6.67 -23.99
C ALA A 184 -5.15 -6.96 -23.18
N TYR A 185 -5.32 -8.15 -22.60
CA TYR A 185 -6.50 -8.47 -21.78
C TYR A 185 -6.46 -7.84 -20.37
N VAL A 186 -5.27 -7.42 -19.91
CA VAL A 186 -5.09 -6.73 -18.63
C VAL A 186 -5.27 -5.22 -18.78
N LEU A 187 -4.86 -4.65 -19.93
CA LEU A 187 -5.04 -3.23 -20.24
C LEU A 187 -6.41 -2.91 -20.83
N ILE A 188 -6.99 -3.84 -21.56
CA ILE A 188 -8.29 -3.70 -22.18
C ILE A 188 -9.22 -4.57 -21.35
N GLY A 189 -9.87 -3.96 -20.36
CA GLY A 189 -11.21 -4.38 -19.99
C GLY A 189 -12.02 -4.33 -21.27
N ARG A 190 -12.06 -5.46 -21.99
CA ARG A 190 -12.66 -5.56 -23.32
C ARG A 190 -14.16 -5.52 -23.09
N TRP A 191 -14.67 -4.29 -23.05
CA TRP A 191 -16.05 -3.96 -23.35
C TRP A 191 -16.31 -4.39 -24.79
N THR A 192 -16.70 -5.66 -24.92
CA THR A 192 -17.58 -6.17 -25.97
C THR A 192 -18.80 -6.70 -25.25
#